data_AF-A0A919MEQ3-F1
#
_entry.id   AF-A0A919MEQ3-F1
#
_cell.length_a   1.000
_cell.length_b   1.000
_cell.length_c   1.000
_cell.angle_alpha   90.00
_cell.angle_beta   90.00
_cell.angle_gamma   90.00
#
_symmetry.space_group_name_H-M   'P 1'
#
loop_
_entity.id
_entity.type
_entity.pdbx_description
1 polymer ?
#
loop_
_entity_poly.entity_id
_entity_poly.type
_entity_poly.pdbx_seq_one_letter_code
_entity_poly.pdbx_strand_id
1 'polypeptide(L)'
;MSRLRALAGLVVLALTGTLLTPSAAAAAAPLRVSITCDPATGVVTTAATGNLLAPGTPTAVVVEFQRRGGTRVTATTSTTLAPLPQPFTVKATTTSSGDITATGYTGAFDPAATLYYREQLVVTFRNATSGVTYATREATCDQDRRTTVTLTCDPAAGTVTAAFSGVDGRAGSANGAGRPARLGYHTARTVQQRKSDPSFRTEQFWPYWNVERALTQAADGTWTDPGYVFTPSYTNPYLYAEEVTVGIYDAYGAVVGWGTAKCTLIDGSVPAAA
;
A
#
# COMPACT_ATOMS: atom_id res chain seq x y z
N MET A 1 20.04 -37.03 -81.95
CA MET A 1 19.02 -37.83 -81.21
C MET A 1 18.98 -37.27 -79.79
N SER A 2 18.00 -36.40 -79.46
CA SER A 2 16.75 -36.72 -78.71
C SER A 2 17.08 -37.13 -77.25
N ARG A 3 16.67 -36.50 -76.14
CA ARG A 3 15.41 -35.84 -75.72
C ARG A 3 15.72 -34.92 -74.50
N LEU A 4 15.17 -33.71 -74.35
CA LEU A 4 13.88 -33.39 -73.71
C LEU A 4 13.69 -34.01 -72.30
N ARG A 5 13.72 -33.17 -71.25
CA ARG A 5 12.73 -33.14 -70.16
C ARG A 5 12.81 -31.85 -69.33
N ALA A 6 11.68 -31.17 -69.28
CA ALA A 6 11.38 -29.97 -68.51
C ALA A 6 10.92 -30.31 -67.08
N LEU A 7 11.02 -29.33 -66.16
CA LEU A 7 10.16 -29.06 -64.97
C LEU A 7 10.85 -27.90 -64.21
N ALA A 8 10.43 -26.64 -64.35
CA ALA A 8 9.31 -25.96 -63.69
C ALA A 8 9.37 -26.04 -62.14
N GLY A 9 9.59 -24.91 -61.46
CA GLY A 9 9.54 -24.85 -60.00
C GLY A 9 9.89 -23.49 -59.37
N LEU A 10 8.95 -22.56 -59.49
CA LEU A 10 8.61 -21.46 -58.55
C LEU A 10 9.73 -20.60 -57.91
N VAL A 11 9.83 -19.36 -58.38
CA VAL A 11 10.44 -18.24 -57.65
C VAL A 11 9.45 -17.79 -56.56
N VAL A 12 9.80 -18.00 -55.29
CA VAL A 12 9.10 -17.36 -54.15
C VAL A 12 9.85 -16.09 -53.79
N LEU A 13 9.36 -14.94 -54.29
CA LEU A 13 9.69 -13.63 -53.72
C LEU A 13 9.01 -13.54 -52.34
N ALA A 14 9.77 -13.76 -51.27
CA ALA A 14 9.34 -13.38 -49.94
C ALA A 14 9.51 -11.86 -49.79
N LEU A 15 8.42 -11.11 -49.98
CA LEU A 15 8.31 -9.75 -49.48
C LEU A 15 8.49 -9.80 -47.96
N THR A 16 9.66 -9.41 -47.45
CA THR A 16 9.81 -8.98 -46.07
C THR A 16 9.17 -7.59 -45.95
N GLY A 17 7.85 -7.58 -45.87
CA GLY A 17 7.09 -6.43 -45.41
C GLY A 17 7.47 -6.18 -43.95
N THR A 18 8.29 -5.17 -43.72
CA THR A 18 8.46 -4.55 -42.40
C THR A 18 7.09 -4.03 -41.98
N LEU A 19 6.37 -4.86 -41.22
CA LEU A 19 5.26 -4.44 -40.40
C LEU A 19 5.80 -3.39 -39.43
N LEU A 20 5.68 -2.12 -39.82
CA LEU A 20 5.65 -0.98 -38.92
C LEU A 20 4.43 -1.19 -38.02
N THR A 21 4.60 -1.99 -36.97
CA THR A 21 3.68 -1.97 -35.84
C THR A 21 3.68 -0.53 -35.34
N PRO A 22 2.56 0.20 -35.35
CA PRO A 22 2.51 1.49 -34.71
C PRO A 22 2.94 1.25 -33.27
N SER A 23 4.03 1.90 -32.85
CA SER A 23 4.37 1.97 -31.44
C SER A 23 3.13 2.54 -30.78
N ALA A 24 2.41 1.70 -30.02
CA ALA A 24 1.30 2.15 -29.21
C ALA A 24 1.83 3.38 -28.46
N ALA A 25 1.21 4.54 -28.69
CA ALA A 25 1.55 5.75 -27.97
C ALA A 25 1.54 5.37 -26.49
N ALA A 26 2.71 5.45 -25.84
CA ALA A 26 2.82 5.14 -24.42
C ALA A 26 1.76 6.01 -23.73
N ALA A 27 0.75 5.35 -23.15
CA ALA A 27 -0.34 6.06 -22.51
C ALA A 27 0.27 7.06 -21.53
N ALA A 28 -0.06 8.34 -21.70
CA ALA A 28 0.53 9.40 -20.91
C ALA A 28 0.38 9.06 -19.42
N ALA A 29 1.49 9.01 -18.69
CA ALA A 29 1.45 8.61 -17.30
C ALA A 29 0.58 9.62 -16.53
N PRO A 30 -0.41 9.17 -15.73
CA PRO A 30 -1.29 10.09 -15.02
C PRO A 30 -0.46 10.96 -14.07
N LEU A 31 -0.83 12.24 -13.92
CA LEU A 31 -0.18 13.15 -12.98
C LEU A 31 -0.26 12.57 -11.55
N ARG A 32 0.92 12.29 -10.99
CA ARG A 32 1.11 11.77 -9.64
C ARG A 32 2.01 12.71 -8.85
N VAL A 33 1.73 12.78 -7.56
CA VAL A 33 2.62 13.39 -6.57
C VAL A 33 2.95 12.33 -5.56
N SER A 34 4.21 12.27 -5.16
CA SER A 34 4.71 11.29 -4.22
C SER A 34 5.37 12.00 -3.05
N ILE A 35 5.18 11.39 -1.90
CA ILE A 35 6.00 11.60 -0.72
C ILE A 35 6.40 10.21 -0.24
N THR A 36 7.68 10.02 0.05
CA THR A 36 8.24 8.73 0.46
C THR A 36 8.95 8.92 1.77
N CYS A 37 8.46 8.24 2.80
CA CYS A 37 9.12 8.13 4.10
C CYS A 37 9.98 6.86 4.09
N ASP A 38 11.28 6.97 3.85
CA ASP A 38 12.16 5.80 3.80
C ASP A 38 12.73 5.46 5.20
N PRO A 39 12.30 4.35 5.84
CA PRO A 39 12.77 3.98 7.16
C PRO A 39 14.19 3.43 7.19
N ALA A 40 14.77 3.04 6.05
CA ALA A 40 16.14 2.55 5.98
C ALA A 40 17.15 3.71 6.02
N THR A 41 16.81 4.83 5.37
CA THR A 41 17.67 6.02 5.30
C THR A 41 17.25 7.13 6.26
N GLY A 42 16.04 7.09 6.81
CA GLY A 42 15.48 8.16 7.63
C GLY A 42 15.16 9.42 6.82
N VAL A 43 15.00 9.29 5.52
CA VAL A 43 14.80 10.43 4.61
C VAL A 43 13.35 10.46 4.13
N VAL A 44 12.75 11.65 4.17
CA VAL A 44 11.52 11.97 3.47
C VAL A 44 11.88 12.62 2.14
N THR A 45 11.36 12.11 1.03
CA THR A 45 11.53 12.72 -0.30
C THR A 45 10.18 13.03 -0.92
N THR A 46 10.10 14.11 -1.68
CA THR A 46 8.87 14.52 -2.39
C THR A 46 9.13 14.71 -3.87
N ALA A 47 8.17 14.34 -4.70
CA ALA A 47 8.26 14.54 -6.14
C ALA A 47 6.88 14.67 -6.79
N ALA A 48 6.86 15.16 -8.02
CA ALA A 48 5.71 15.19 -8.89
C ALA A 48 6.12 14.75 -10.30
N THR A 49 5.33 13.86 -10.91
CA THR A 49 5.60 13.38 -12.27
C THR A 49 4.31 13.02 -13.01
N GLY A 50 4.32 13.13 -14.33
CA GLY A 50 3.23 12.70 -15.22
C GLY A 50 2.63 13.83 -16.03
N ASN A 51 1.54 13.53 -16.73
CA ASN A 51 0.91 14.42 -17.69
C ASN A 51 0.07 15.49 -17.00
N LEU A 52 0.54 16.74 -17.06
CA LEU A 52 -0.13 17.89 -16.44
C LEU A 52 -1.05 18.61 -17.44
N LEU A 53 -0.59 18.76 -18.68
CA LEU A 53 -1.27 19.50 -19.74
C LEU A 53 -1.45 18.61 -20.96
N ALA A 54 -2.41 18.96 -21.82
CA ALA A 54 -2.50 18.35 -23.13
C ALA A 54 -1.20 18.59 -23.94
N PRO A 55 -0.83 17.71 -24.87
CA PRO A 55 0.31 17.91 -25.75
C PRO A 55 0.25 19.27 -26.47
N GLY A 56 1.39 19.96 -26.54
CA GLY A 56 1.46 21.31 -27.08
C GLY A 56 2.78 21.99 -26.79
N THR A 57 2.75 23.32 -26.73
CA THR A 57 3.94 24.12 -26.45
C THR A 57 4.41 23.90 -25.00
N PRO A 58 5.69 23.56 -24.78
CA PRO A 58 6.30 23.52 -23.46
C PRO A 58 5.96 24.77 -22.65
N THR A 59 5.35 24.58 -21.50
CA THR A 59 4.86 25.67 -20.66
C THR A 59 5.64 25.70 -19.36
N ALA A 60 6.08 26.89 -18.95
CA ALA A 60 6.73 27.08 -17.65
C ALA A 60 5.71 26.95 -16.52
N VAL A 61 6.01 26.10 -15.55
CA VAL A 61 5.14 25.76 -14.42
C VAL A 61 5.90 25.97 -13.11
N VAL A 62 5.21 26.55 -12.14
CA VAL A 62 5.64 26.63 -10.75
C VAL A 62 4.93 25.51 -9.99
N VAL A 63 5.72 24.60 -9.39
CA VAL A 63 5.24 23.49 -8.58
C VAL A 63 5.50 23.84 -7.11
N GLU A 64 4.43 23.96 -6.33
CA GLU A 64 4.47 24.36 -4.93
C GLU A 64 4.19 23.14 -4.06
N PHE A 65 5.19 22.71 -3.29
CA PHE A 65 5.10 21.61 -2.33
C PHE A 65 4.83 22.18 -0.94
N GLN A 66 3.63 21.96 -0.39
CA GLN A 66 3.23 22.46 0.90
C GLN A 66 2.92 21.31 1.87
N ARG A 67 3.71 21.21 2.95
CA ARG A 67 3.34 20.34 4.07
C ARG A 67 2.12 20.91 4.76
N ARG A 68 1.00 20.22 4.64
CA ARG A 68 -0.27 20.60 5.28
C ARG A 68 -0.24 20.32 6.77
N GLY A 69 0.49 19.27 7.15
CA GLY A 69 0.68 18.84 8.52
C GLY A 69 1.11 17.39 8.57
N GLY A 70 1.07 16.83 9.76
CA GLY A 70 1.46 15.45 9.99
C GLY A 70 1.60 15.19 11.48
N THR A 71 2.02 13.97 11.80
CA THR A 71 2.15 13.52 13.18
C THR A 71 3.43 12.73 13.31
N ARG A 72 4.19 13.03 14.37
CA ARG A 72 5.32 12.23 14.81
C ARG A 72 5.05 11.75 16.24
N VAL A 73 5.18 10.45 16.44
CA VAL A 73 5.05 9.80 17.75
C VAL A 73 6.35 9.08 18.06
N THR A 74 6.92 9.37 19.22
CA THR A 74 8.03 8.64 19.84
C THR A 74 7.52 7.89 21.06
N ALA A 75 8.38 7.15 21.77
CA ALA A 75 7.98 6.44 22.99
C ALA A 75 7.44 7.37 24.11
N THR A 76 7.86 8.64 24.11
CA THR A 76 7.58 9.59 25.20
C THR A 76 6.73 10.78 24.77
N THR A 77 6.69 11.10 23.46
CA THR A 77 6.07 12.34 22.96
C THR A 77 5.24 12.10 21.71
N SER A 78 4.16 12.87 21.59
CA SER A 78 3.41 13.05 20.35
C SER A 78 3.54 14.51 19.92
N THR A 79 3.84 14.76 18.66
CA THR A 79 4.03 16.11 18.13
C THR A 79 3.40 16.20 16.74
N THR A 80 2.69 17.29 16.50
CA THR A 80 2.24 17.65 15.16
C THR A 80 3.41 18.18 14.35
N LEU A 81 3.57 17.68 13.12
CA LEU A 81 4.54 18.24 12.19
C LEU A 81 4.05 19.63 11.79
N ALA A 82 4.79 20.67 12.19
CA ALA A 82 4.48 22.04 11.83
C ALA A 82 4.41 22.18 10.30
N PRO A 83 3.53 22.99 9.73
CA PRO A 83 3.57 23.31 8.30
C PRO A 83 4.96 23.81 7.88
N LEU A 84 5.31 23.68 6.60
CA LEU A 84 6.50 24.40 6.12
C LEU A 84 6.26 25.92 6.29
N PRO A 85 7.26 26.69 6.73
CA PRO A 85 7.10 28.14 6.94
C PRO A 85 6.71 28.87 5.65
N GLN A 86 7.13 28.34 4.50
CA GLN A 86 6.61 28.67 3.17
C GLN A 86 6.58 27.42 2.29
N PRO A 87 5.72 27.34 1.26
CA PRO A 87 5.75 26.26 0.30
C PRO A 87 7.14 26.13 -0.34
N PHE A 88 7.62 24.90 -0.51
CA PHE A 88 8.84 24.66 -1.27
C PHE A 88 8.51 24.72 -2.75
N THR A 89 9.08 25.69 -3.45
CA THR A 89 8.69 26.00 -4.82
C THR A 89 9.77 25.58 -5.81
N VAL A 90 9.35 24.90 -6.87
CA VAL A 90 10.22 24.44 -7.95
C VAL A 90 9.71 24.96 -9.28
N LYS A 91 10.61 25.52 -10.09
CA LYS A 91 10.31 25.88 -11.47
C LYS A 91 10.59 24.67 -12.35
N ALA A 92 9.59 24.26 -13.12
CA ALA A 92 9.68 23.18 -14.07
C ALA A 92 9.08 23.63 -15.41
N THR A 93 9.31 22.84 -16.45
CA THR A 93 8.73 23.08 -17.78
C THR A 93 8.09 21.79 -18.23
N THR A 94 6.87 21.87 -18.75
CA THR A 94 6.25 20.67 -19.33
C THR A 94 6.96 20.30 -20.63
N THR A 95 7.04 19.02 -20.94
CA THR A 95 7.48 18.54 -22.26
C THR A 95 6.43 18.90 -23.32
N SER A 96 6.75 18.65 -24.60
CA SER A 96 5.80 18.77 -25.70
C SER A 96 4.64 17.76 -25.62
N SER A 97 4.84 16.64 -24.92
CA SER A 97 3.76 15.70 -24.56
C SER A 97 2.89 16.19 -23.40
N GLY A 98 3.28 17.29 -22.73
CA GLY A 98 2.57 17.85 -21.59
C GLY A 98 2.94 17.23 -20.24
N ASP A 99 4.00 16.43 -20.21
CA ASP A 99 4.51 15.78 -18.99
C ASP A 99 5.37 16.74 -18.17
N ILE A 100 5.33 16.59 -16.85
CA ILE A 100 6.15 17.35 -15.92
C ILE A 100 6.96 16.40 -15.04
N THR A 101 8.12 16.85 -14.60
CA THR A 101 8.87 16.22 -13.51
C THR A 101 9.42 17.32 -12.62
N ALA A 102 9.15 17.23 -11.33
CA ALA A 102 9.65 18.16 -10.32
C ALA A 102 10.05 17.39 -9.07
N THR A 103 11.29 17.62 -8.62
CA THR A 103 11.77 17.09 -7.33
C THR A 103 11.52 18.13 -6.27
N GLY A 104 10.74 17.79 -5.25
CA GLY A 104 10.39 18.69 -4.16
C GLY A 104 11.49 18.75 -3.10
N TYR A 105 11.09 18.98 -1.85
CA TYR A 105 12.04 19.00 -0.72
C TYR A 105 12.41 17.59 -0.26
N THR A 106 13.56 17.55 0.42
CA THR A 106 13.97 16.41 1.24
C THR A 106 13.94 16.82 2.71
N GLY A 107 13.50 15.90 3.56
CA GLY A 107 13.44 16.05 5.00
C GLY A 107 14.10 14.87 5.69
N ALA A 108 14.40 15.03 6.98
CA ALA A 108 14.91 13.95 7.81
C ALA A 108 13.89 13.60 8.89
N PHE A 109 13.78 12.31 9.18
CA PHE A 109 13.15 11.80 10.38
C PHE A 109 14.06 10.73 11.00
N ASP A 110 13.96 10.54 12.31
CA ASP A 110 14.69 9.46 12.98
C ASP A 110 13.78 8.22 13.03
N PRO A 111 14.00 7.20 12.18
CA PRO A 111 13.15 6.01 12.17
C PRO A 111 13.32 5.17 13.43
N ALA A 112 14.47 5.23 14.12
CA ALA A 112 14.74 4.44 15.32
C ALA A 112 13.99 4.99 16.54
N ALA A 113 13.93 6.31 16.69
CA ALA A 113 13.18 6.95 17.77
C ALA A 113 11.69 7.17 17.45
N THR A 114 11.29 7.05 16.19
CA THR A 114 9.92 7.32 15.74
C THR A 114 9.12 6.02 15.62
N LEU A 115 8.08 5.91 16.43
CA LEU A 115 7.14 4.79 16.42
C LEU A 115 6.04 4.99 15.38
N TYR A 116 5.64 6.24 15.12
CA TYR A 116 4.78 6.57 14.00
C TYR A 116 5.13 7.91 13.40
N TYR A 117 5.19 7.94 12.08
CA TYR A 117 5.40 9.14 11.29
C TYR A 117 4.35 9.19 10.20
N ARG A 118 3.64 10.31 10.13
CA ARG A 118 2.78 10.65 8.99
C ARG A 118 3.09 12.05 8.54
N GLU A 119 3.21 12.22 7.24
CA GLU A 119 3.32 13.54 6.62
C GLU A 119 2.32 13.66 5.48
N GLN A 120 1.63 14.80 5.44
CA GLN A 120 0.65 15.13 4.43
C GLN A 120 1.14 16.31 3.60
N LEU A 121 1.13 16.11 2.29
CA LEU A 121 1.63 17.03 1.29
C LEU A 121 0.50 17.44 0.36
N VAL A 122 0.37 18.74 0.13
CA VAL A 122 -0.42 19.32 -0.95
C VAL A 122 0.56 19.87 -1.98
N VAL A 123 0.37 19.52 -3.24
CA VAL A 123 1.18 20.01 -4.36
C VAL A 123 0.30 20.76 -5.34
N THR A 124 0.64 22.02 -5.60
CA THR A 124 -0.10 22.88 -6.53
C THR A 124 0.77 23.19 -7.75
N PHE A 125 0.19 23.06 -8.93
CA PHE A 125 0.84 23.34 -10.21
C PHE A 125 0.25 24.61 -10.79
N ARG A 126 1.07 25.63 -11.03
CA ARG A 126 0.63 26.93 -11.55
C ARG A 126 1.39 27.31 -12.81
N ASN A 127 0.76 28.04 -13.72
CA ASN A 127 1.48 28.72 -14.79
C ASN A 127 2.47 29.72 -14.18
N ALA A 128 3.73 29.66 -14.61
CA ALA A 128 4.79 30.49 -14.04
C ALA A 128 4.64 32.00 -14.35
N THR A 129 3.86 32.34 -15.38
CA THR A 129 3.66 33.72 -15.84
C THR A 129 2.33 34.29 -15.34
N SER A 130 1.22 33.57 -15.53
CA SER A 130 -0.12 34.05 -15.19
C SER A 130 -0.56 33.70 -13.76
N GLY A 131 0.15 32.80 -13.08
CA GLY A 131 -0.20 32.32 -11.74
C GLY A 131 -1.44 31.41 -11.69
N VAL A 132 -2.06 31.11 -12.84
CA VAL A 132 -3.24 30.24 -12.95
C VAL A 132 -2.91 28.84 -12.48
N THR A 133 -3.71 28.30 -11.56
CA THR A 133 -3.59 26.92 -11.08
C THR A 133 -4.10 25.94 -12.13
N TYR A 134 -3.25 25.00 -12.54
CA TYR A 134 -3.61 23.88 -13.41
C TYR A 134 -4.19 22.70 -12.62
N ALA A 135 -3.56 22.37 -11.49
CA ALA A 135 -3.95 21.21 -10.69
C ALA A 135 -3.50 21.37 -9.24
N THR A 136 -4.20 20.68 -8.36
CA THR A 136 -3.76 20.41 -6.99
C THR A 136 -3.85 18.91 -6.74
N ARG A 137 -2.84 18.35 -6.06
CA ARG A 137 -2.79 16.93 -5.69
C ARG A 137 -2.36 16.80 -4.24
N GLU A 138 -2.81 15.75 -3.59
CA GLU A 138 -2.37 15.40 -2.25
C GLU A 138 -1.61 14.08 -2.27
N ALA A 139 -0.61 13.96 -1.40
CA ALA A 139 0.03 12.69 -1.11
C ALA A 139 0.35 12.59 0.37
N THR A 140 0.44 11.36 0.86
CA THR A 140 0.79 11.06 2.24
C THR A 140 1.83 9.95 2.27
N CYS A 141 2.72 10.01 3.24
CA CYS A 141 3.50 8.84 3.63
C CYS A 141 3.28 8.56 5.10
N ASP A 142 3.23 7.27 5.41
CA ASP A 142 3.01 6.74 6.73
C ASP A 142 4.12 5.70 7.00
N GLN A 143 4.77 5.81 8.15
CA GLN A 143 5.62 4.79 8.73
C GLN A 143 5.06 4.48 10.10
N ASP A 144 4.63 3.23 10.32
CA ASP A 144 4.10 2.78 11.60
C ASP A 144 4.91 1.59 12.10
N ARG A 145 5.68 1.81 13.17
CA ARG A 145 6.39 0.79 13.94
C ARG A 145 5.66 0.42 15.23
N ARG A 146 4.55 1.09 15.57
CA ARG A 146 3.74 0.75 16.76
C ARG A 146 3.04 -0.59 16.60
N THR A 147 2.88 -1.07 15.37
CA THR A 147 1.99 -2.19 15.08
C THR A 147 2.63 -3.14 14.07
N THR A 148 2.93 -4.37 14.49
CA THR A 148 3.33 -5.48 13.60
C THR A 148 2.34 -6.62 13.77
N VAL A 149 1.42 -6.77 12.81
CA VAL A 149 0.52 -7.92 12.76
C VAL A 149 1.21 -9.04 11.99
N THR A 150 1.44 -10.17 12.62
CA THR A 150 2.04 -11.35 11.99
C THR A 150 0.99 -12.43 11.89
N LEU A 151 0.45 -12.61 10.70
CA LEU A 151 -0.52 -13.65 10.41
C LEU A 151 0.19 -14.85 9.77
N THR A 152 0.09 -15.98 10.45
CA THR A 152 0.67 -17.25 10.02
C THR A 152 -0.45 -18.20 9.64
N CYS A 153 -0.44 -18.64 8.39
CA CYS A 153 -1.28 -19.75 7.94
C CYS A 153 -0.49 -21.04 8.08
N ASP A 154 -1.07 -22.01 8.78
CA ASP A 154 -0.57 -23.38 8.74
C ASP A 154 -1.50 -24.24 7.88
N PRO A 155 -1.19 -24.39 6.58
CA PRO A 155 -1.98 -25.23 5.69
C PRO A 155 -1.93 -26.72 6.07
N ALA A 156 -0.88 -27.17 6.76
CA ALA A 156 -0.74 -28.58 7.18
C ALA A 156 -1.59 -28.89 8.42
N ALA A 157 -1.71 -27.93 9.35
CA ALA A 157 -2.60 -28.05 10.51
C ALA A 157 -4.05 -27.62 10.23
N GLY A 158 -4.33 -27.03 9.06
CA GLY A 158 -5.65 -26.47 8.73
C GLY A 158 -6.05 -25.34 9.68
N THR A 159 -5.08 -24.54 10.15
CA THR A 159 -5.33 -23.45 11.08
C THR A 159 -4.87 -22.10 10.54
N VAL A 160 -5.62 -21.06 10.88
CA VAL A 160 -5.20 -19.67 10.69
C VAL A 160 -4.85 -19.12 12.06
N THR A 161 -3.57 -18.75 12.23
CA THR A 161 -3.08 -18.15 13.48
C THR A 161 -2.73 -16.69 13.22
N ALA A 162 -3.48 -15.78 13.82
CA ALA A 162 -3.19 -14.36 13.78
C ALA A 162 -2.41 -13.97 15.03
N ALA A 163 -1.10 -13.77 14.95
CA ALA A 163 -0.32 -13.22 16.05
C ALA A 163 -0.24 -11.70 15.92
N PHE A 164 -0.29 -11.01 17.04
CA PHE A 164 -0.14 -9.56 17.10
C PHE A 164 1.02 -9.19 17.99
N SER A 165 1.89 -8.32 17.50
CA SER A 165 2.89 -7.63 18.32
C SER A 165 2.86 -6.14 18.04
N GLY A 166 3.03 -5.33 19.07
CA GLY A 166 3.05 -3.88 18.92
C GLY A 166 3.77 -3.21 20.07
N VAL A 167 4.09 -1.95 19.88
CA VAL A 167 4.63 -1.08 20.93
C VAL A 167 3.67 0.09 21.04
N ASP A 168 3.11 0.30 22.22
CA ASP A 168 2.35 1.50 22.48
C ASP A 168 3.25 2.73 22.37
N GLY A 169 2.90 3.63 21.46
CA GLY A 169 3.56 4.93 21.34
C GLY A 169 3.45 5.83 22.57
N ARG A 170 2.71 5.42 23.60
CA ARG A 170 2.51 6.19 24.84
C ARG A 170 3.18 5.59 26.06
N ALA A 171 3.91 4.48 25.94
CA ALA A 171 4.52 3.73 27.04
C ALA A 171 5.38 4.55 28.00
N GLY A 172 6.04 5.60 27.51
CA GLY A 172 6.85 6.52 28.31
C GLY A 172 6.13 7.81 28.72
N SER A 173 4.85 7.96 28.40
CA SER A 173 4.05 9.14 28.78
C SER A 173 3.27 8.88 30.07
N ALA A 174 3.14 9.91 30.92
CA ALA A 174 2.31 9.87 32.13
C ALA A 174 0.83 9.52 31.84
N ASN A 175 0.41 9.65 30.58
CA ASN A 175 -0.94 9.36 30.10
C ASN A 175 -1.06 8.02 29.36
N GLY A 176 0.00 7.23 29.24
CA GLY A 176 0.01 5.99 28.45
C GLY A 176 0.42 4.74 29.20
N ALA A 177 1.28 4.86 30.21
CA ALA A 177 1.70 3.72 31.01
C ALA A 177 0.50 3.05 31.71
N GLY A 178 0.25 1.78 31.37
CA GLY A 178 -0.74 0.92 32.04
C GLY A 178 -2.18 1.20 31.63
N ARG A 179 -2.43 1.93 30.53
CA ARG A 179 -3.80 2.13 30.06
C ARG A 179 -4.32 0.84 29.41
N PRO A 180 -5.56 0.42 29.72
CA PRO A 180 -6.16 -0.72 29.07
C PRO A 180 -6.36 -0.40 27.58
N ALA A 181 -5.85 -1.28 26.72
CA ALA A 181 -6.17 -1.32 25.31
C ALA A 181 -7.11 -2.49 25.03
N ARG A 182 -7.86 -2.41 23.93
CA ARG A 182 -8.71 -3.50 23.44
C ARG A 182 -8.22 -3.94 22.09
N LEU A 183 -8.01 -5.24 21.95
CA LEU A 183 -7.75 -5.91 20.69
C LEU A 183 -9.07 -6.41 20.11
N GLY A 184 -9.28 -6.18 18.83
CA GLY A 184 -10.38 -6.72 18.06
C GLY A 184 -9.85 -7.53 16.88
N TYR A 185 -10.34 -8.75 16.70
CA TYR A 185 -10.17 -9.53 15.47
C TYR A 185 -11.48 -9.53 14.69
N HIS A 186 -11.38 -9.27 13.39
CA HIS A 186 -12.47 -9.33 12.43
C HIS A 186 -12.09 -10.26 11.29
N THR A 187 -12.97 -11.19 10.93
CA THR A 187 -12.68 -12.18 9.88
C THR A 187 -13.67 -12.05 8.73
N ALA A 188 -13.16 -12.07 7.50
CA ALA A 188 -13.93 -12.26 6.29
C ALA A 188 -13.49 -13.55 5.60
N ARG A 189 -14.43 -14.39 5.21
CA ARG A 189 -14.16 -15.72 4.66
C ARG A 189 -14.79 -15.88 3.30
N THR A 190 -14.11 -16.60 2.43
CA THR A 190 -14.60 -17.01 1.12
C THR A 190 -14.38 -18.50 0.96
N VAL A 191 -15.45 -19.25 0.75
CA VAL A 191 -15.42 -20.73 0.68
C VAL A 191 -16.07 -21.20 -0.61
N GLN A 192 -15.45 -22.20 -1.23
CA GLN A 192 -16.03 -22.99 -2.31
C GLN A 192 -15.90 -24.46 -1.91
N GLN A 193 -16.99 -25.20 -1.79
CA GLN A 193 -16.92 -26.59 -1.31
C GLN A 193 -16.34 -27.50 -2.38
N ARG A 194 -16.78 -27.35 -3.63
CA ARG A 194 -16.31 -28.13 -4.77
C ARG A 194 -15.89 -27.21 -5.89
N LYS A 195 -14.93 -27.65 -6.70
CA LYS A 195 -14.51 -26.93 -7.92
C LYS A 195 -15.66 -26.61 -8.87
N SER A 196 -16.66 -27.48 -8.90
CA SER A 196 -17.86 -27.36 -9.74
C SER A 196 -18.92 -26.41 -9.19
N ASP A 197 -18.76 -25.91 -7.96
CA ASP A 197 -19.77 -25.05 -7.36
C ASP A 197 -19.79 -23.71 -8.12
N PRO A 198 -20.97 -23.25 -8.57
CA PRO A 198 -21.09 -22.07 -9.42
C PRO A 198 -20.89 -20.76 -8.65
N SER A 199 -20.79 -20.82 -7.32
CA SER A 199 -20.69 -19.65 -6.46
C SER A 199 -19.76 -19.87 -5.27
N PHE A 200 -19.14 -18.77 -4.84
CA PHE A 200 -18.44 -18.69 -3.57
C PHE A 200 -19.42 -18.31 -2.47
N ARG A 201 -19.29 -18.94 -1.31
CA ARG A 201 -19.94 -18.47 -0.07
C ARG A 201 -19.00 -17.48 0.60
N THR A 202 -19.45 -16.25 0.77
CA THR A 202 -18.70 -15.23 1.52
C THR A 202 -19.38 -15.02 2.85
N GLU A 203 -18.62 -15.14 3.94
CA GLU A 203 -19.08 -14.85 5.30
C GLU A 203 -18.27 -13.67 5.82
N GLN A 204 -18.95 -12.55 6.05
CA GLN A 204 -18.35 -11.34 6.63
C GLN A 204 -19.08 -11.02 7.92
N PHE A 205 -18.35 -10.95 9.03
CA PHE A 205 -18.93 -10.74 10.35
C PHE A 205 -18.98 -9.25 10.73
N TRP A 206 -19.38 -8.37 9.81
CA TRP A 206 -19.44 -6.91 10.05
C TRP A 206 -20.81 -6.52 10.61
N PRO A 207 -20.96 -5.59 11.58
CA PRO A 207 -19.96 -4.68 12.16
C PRO A 207 -19.27 -5.18 13.45
N TYR A 208 -19.37 -6.46 13.78
CA TYR A 208 -18.93 -6.98 15.07
C TYR A 208 -17.49 -7.49 15.03
N TRP A 209 -16.76 -7.28 16.11
CA TRP A 209 -15.49 -7.95 16.34
C TRP A 209 -15.75 -9.41 16.70
N ASN A 210 -15.22 -10.35 15.91
CA ASN A 210 -15.35 -11.78 16.15
C ASN A 210 -14.76 -12.18 17.52
N VAL A 211 -13.68 -11.50 17.90
CA VAL A 211 -13.04 -11.64 19.21
C VAL A 211 -12.64 -10.26 19.67
N GLU A 212 -13.04 -9.89 20.88
CA GLU A 212 -12.52 -8.73 21.59
C GLU A 212 -11.88 -9.16 22.89
N ARG A 213 -10.69 -8.63 23.19
CA ARG A 213 -10.01 -8.91 24.46
C ARG A 213 -9.33 -7.65 24.96
N ALA A 214 -9.25 -7.53 26.28
CA ALA A 214 -8.37 -6.56 26.90
C ALA A 214 -6.91 -6.98 26.64
N LEU A 215 -6.10 -6.04 26.20
CA LEU A 215 -4.65 -6.20 26.13
C LEU A 215 -4.05 -5.74 27.45
N THR A 216 -3.22 -6.59 28.04
CA THR A 216 -2.37 -6.17 29.15
C THR A 216 -1.09 -5.63 28.56
N GLN A 217 -0.83 -4.35 28.79
CA GLN A 217 0.39 -3.70 28.38
C GLN A 217 1.54 -4.15 29.28
N ALA A 218 2.65 -4.60 28.69
CA ALA A 218 3.88 -4.83 29.42
C ALA A 218 4.47 -3.50 29.89
N ALA A 219 5.27 -3.52 30.96
CA ALA A 219 5.84 -2.31 31.56
C ALA A 219 6.74 -1.50 30.60
N ASP A 220 7.27 -2.14 29.56
CA ASP A 220 8.06 -1.53 28.49
C ASP A 220 7.20 -0.95 27.35
N GLY A 221 5.87 -1.01 27.46
CA GLY A 221 4.94 -0.53 26.45
C GLY A 221 4.56 -1.54 25.39
N THR A 222 5.17 -2.72 25.38
CA THR A 222 4.91 -3.74 24.37
C THR A 222 3.58 -4.44 24.64
N TRP A 223 2.91 -4.78 23.55
CA TRP A 223 1.71 -5.60 23.56
C TRP A 223 1.99 -6.85 22.73
N THR A 224 1.69 -8.00 23.32
CA THR A 224 1.74 -9.28 22.61
C THR A 224 0.41 -9.97 22.86
N ASP A 225 -0.26 -10.38 21.79
CA ASP A 225 -1.38 -11.32 21.89
C ASP A 225 -0.92 -12.64 21.27
N PRO A 226 -1.03 -13.77 22.00
CA PRO A 226 -0.62 -15.08 21.50
C PRO A 226 -1.41 -15.50 20.25
N GLY A 227 -2.53 -14.82 20.00
CA GLY A 227 -3.17 -14.78 18.72
C GLY A 227 -4.58 -15.36 18.72
N TYR A 228 -5.27 -15.10 17.62
CA TYR A 228 -6.51 -15.78 17.28
C TYR A 228 -6.17 -17.03 16.47
N VAL A 229 -6.54 -18.20 17.01
CA VAL A 229 -6.50 -19.47 16.26
C VAL A 229 -7.92 -19.78 15.81
N PHE A 230 -8.10 -19.90 14.50
CA PHE A 230 -9.34 -20.41 13.92
C PHE A 230 -9.10 -21.75 13.24
N THR A 231 -9.95 -22.71 13.58
CA THR A 231 -10.05 -23.99 12.87
C THR A 231 -11.31 -23.94 12.01
N PRO A 232 -11.20 -23.96 10.68
CA PRO A 232 -12.35 -24.01 9.79
C PRO A 232 -13.20 -25.24 10.09
N SER A 233 -14.51 -25.05 10.24
CA SER A 233 -15.47 -26.15 10.42
C SER A 233 -15.83 -26.87 9.11
N TYR A 234 -15.28 -26.43 7.96
CA TYR A 234 -15.55 -27.04 6.66
C TYR A 234 -14.60 -28.20 6.42
N THR A 235 -15.17 -29.39 6.25
CA THR A 235 -14.43 -30.58 5.85
C THR A 235 -14.05 -30.46 4.36
N ASN A 236 -12.77 -30.30 4.05
CA ASN A 236 -12.18 -30.31 2.71
C ASN A 236 -12.84 -29.41 1.65
N PRO A 237 -12.87 -28.07 1.85
CA PRO A 237 -13.30 -27.16 0.80
C PRO A 237 -12.28 -27.13 -0.36
N TYR A 238 -12.76 -27.09 -1.60
CA TYR A 238 -11.91 -26.88 -2.78
C TYR A 238 -11.11 -25.57 -2.70
N LEU A 239 -11.75 -24.51 -2.21
CA LEU A 239 -11.11 -23.23 -1.93
C LEU A 239 -11.59 -22.70 -0.59
N TYR A 240 -10.65 -22.27 0.23
CA TYR A 240 -10.90 -21.55 1.47
C TYR A 240 -9.95 -20.35 1.54
N ALA A 241 -10.49 -19.14 1.53
CA ALA A 241 -9.73 -17.93 1.82
C ALA A 241 -10.29 -17.29 3.09
N GLU A 242 -9.39 -16.82 3.95
CA GLU A 242 -9.74 -16.07 5.15
C GLU A 242 -8.88 -14.82 5.22
N GLU A 243 -9.53 -13.67 5.36
CA GLU A 243 -8.89 -12.41 5.63
C GLU A 243 -9.17 -12.04 7.09
N VAL A 244 -8.11 -11.86 7.87
CA VAL A 244 -8.18 -11.43 9.26
C VAL A 244 -7.71 -10.00 9.33
N THR A 245 -8.57 -9.16 9.87
CA THR A 245 -8.31 -7.77 10.21
C THR A 245 -8.18 -7.66 11.71
N VAL A 246 -7.12 -7.01 12.18
CA VAL A 246 -6.82 -6.80 13.59
C VAL A 246 -6.81 -5.30 13.85
N GLY A 247 -7.59 -4.85 14.83
CA GLY A 247 -7.61 -3.47 15.30
C GLY A 247 -7.25 -3.40 16.78
N ILE A 248 -6.51 -2.38 17.18
CA ILE A 248 -6.29 -2.05 18.58
C ILE A 248 -6.88 -0.68 18.86
N TYR A 249 -7.60 -0.63 19.97
CA TYR A 249 -8.33 0.51 20.45
C TYR A 249 -7.79 0.92 21.80
N ASP A 250 -7.61 2.22 22.01
CA ASP A 250 -7.46 2.72 23.36
C ASP A 250 -8.80 2.67 24.12
N ALA A 251 -8.77 3.01 25.42
CA ALA A 251 -9.95 3.03 26.27
C ALA A 251 -11.09 3.94 25.77
N TYR A 252 -10.84 4.84 24.81
CA TYR A 252 -11.82 5.74 24.23
C TYR A 252 -12.28 5.30 22.83
N GLY A 253 -11.83 4.14 22.35
CA GLY A 253 -12.19 3.61 21.03
C GLY A 253 -11.39 4.24 19.88
N ALA A 254 -10.31 4.97 20.16
CA ALA A 254 -9.43 5.44 19.10
C ALA A 254 -8.54 4.29 18.60
N VAL A 255 -8.45 4.12 17.28
CA VAL A 255 -7.55 3.12 16.68
C VAL A 255 -6.10 3.54 16.93
N VAL A 256 -5.38 2.71 17.68
CA VAL A 256 -3.96 2.89 18.03
C VAL A 256 -3.04 1.87 17.35
N GLY A 257 -3.62 0.84 16.73
CA GLY A 257 -2.93 -0.10 15.87
C GLY A 257 -3.92 -0.78 14.92
N TRP A 258 -3.47 -1.12 13.72
CA TRP A 258 -4.27 -1.86 12.76
C TRP A 258 -3.39 -2.75 11.88
N GLY A 259 -3.92 -3.88 11.43
CA GLY A 259 -3.31 -4.66 10.38
C GLY A 259 -4.29 -5.64 9.77
N THR A 260 -3.99 -6.09 8.56
CA THR A 260 -4.74 -7.12 7.86
C THR A 260 -3.78 -8.17 7.36
N ALA A 261 -4.21 -9.42 7.31
CA ALA A 261 -3.60 -10.37 6.41
C ALA A 261 -4.60 -11.40 5.93
N LYS A 262 -4.16 -12.13 4.92
CA LYS A 262 -4.99 -13.03 4.15
C LYS A 262 -4.32 -14.38 4.04
N CYS A 263 -5.14 -15.40 4.23
CA CYS A 263 -4.85 -16.79 4.02
C CYS A 263 -5.62 -17.29 2.81
N THR A 264 -5.03 -18.20 2.03
CA THR A 264 -5.77 -18.94 1.01
C THR A 264 -5.25 -20.37 0.97
N LEU A 265 -6.14 -21.31 1.29
CA LEU A 265 -5.96 -22.74 1.14
C LEU A 265 -6.71 -23.14 -0.13
N ILE A 266 -5.97 -23.63 -1.13
CA ILE A 266 -6.52 -24.19 -2.36
C ILE A 266 -6.10 -25.65 -2.38
N ASP A 267 -7.06 -26.55 -2.60
CA ASP A 267 -6.72 -27.96 -2.68
C ASP A 267 -5.73 -28.23 -3.83
N GLY A 268 -4.71 -29.00 -3.46
CA GLY A 268 -3.51 -29.31 -4.21
C GLY A 268 -2.35 -29.79 -3.33
N SER A 269 -2.42 -29.66 -1.99
CA SER A 269 -1.30 -30.07 -1.12
C SER A 269 -1.64 -30.44 0.34
N VAL A 270 -2.88 -30.82 0.66
CA VAL A 270 -3.15 -31.50 1.95
C VAL A 270 -3.11 -33.01 1.70
N PRO A 271 -2.02 -33.73 2.04
CA PRO A 271 -2.04 -35.18 1.93
C PRO A 271 -3.14 -35.72 2.85
N ALA A 272 -3.99 -36.56 2.27
CA ALA A 272 -5.00 -37.30 3.04
C ALA A 272 -4.31 -38.01 4.22
N ALA A 273 -4.78 -37.75 5.43
CA ALA A 273 -4.40 -38.57 6.58
C ALA A 273 -4.82 -40.01 6.28
N ALA A 274 -3.84 -40.91 6.28
CA ALA A 274 -4.03 -42.36 6.25
C ALA A 274 -4.56 -42.86 7.59
#